data_AF-A0A5A9N086-F1
#
_entry.id   AF-A0A5A9N086-F1
#
_cell.length_a   1.000
_cell.length_b   1.000
_cell.length_c   1.000
_cell.angle_alpha   90.00
_cell.angle_beta   90.00
_cell.angle_gamma   90.00
#
_symmetry.space_group_name_H-M   'P 1'
#
loop_
_entity.id
_entity.type
_entity.pdbx_description
1 polymer ?
#
loop_
_entity_poly.entity_id
_entity_poly.type
_entity_poly.pdbx_seq_one_letter_code
_entity_poly.pdbx_strand_id
1 'polypeptide(L)'
;MLQSLGRAELHMALEVCMVSGSGQEHSGCLLLSGEVLFVVSVCEDAQQQAFPITEIQCEHDTHTPGRITLTLQQHRVASDTEGDGGGRESLSELQYKRLVDFVTGASQYLSPSAASLSHQTFIAPAEPPSTATKTYHYQADPAFACVFICKFTMVKNKALRIGFH
;
A
#
# COMPACT_ATOMS: atom_id res chain seq x y z
N MET A 1 -10.35 22.95 6.22
CA MET A 1 -9.96 22.30 4.94
C MET A 1 -10.89 21.14 4.54
N LEU A 2 -12.12 21.01 5.06
CA LEU A 2 -13.05 19.92 4.70
C LEU A 2 -14.11 20.30 3.64
N GLN A 3 -14.07 21.53 3.10
CA GLN A 3 -15.13 22.07 2.24
C GLN A 3 -14.92 21.85 0.73
N SER A 4 -13.84 21.16 0.31
CA SER A 4 -13.50 20.97 -1.11
C SER A 4 -13.68 19.55 -1.64
N LEU A 5 -14.16 18.60 -0.85
CA LEU A 5 -14.59 17.30 -1.36
C LEU A 5 -16.03 17.48 -1.86
N GLY A 6 -16.20 17.68 -3.17
CA GLY A 6 -17.53 17.63 -3.80
C GLY A 6 -18.26 16.39 -3.30
N ARG A 7 -19.41 16.60 -2.64
CA ARG A 7 -20.21 15.62 -1.86
C ARG A 7 -19.72 14.18 -2.02
N ALA A 8 -18.67 13.80 -1.28
CA ALA A 8 -18.16 12.45 -1.34
C ALA A 8 -19.27 11.53 -0.84
N GLU A 9 -19.88 10.78 -1.75
CA GLU A 9 -20.98 9.88 -1.40
C GLU A 9 -20.41 8.71 -0.61
N LEU A 10 -20.69 8.71 0.69
CA LEU A 10 -20.34 7.60 1.56
C LEU A 10 -21.37 6.49 1.37
N HIS A 11 -20.92 5.35 0.87
CA HIS A 11 -21.76 4.19 0.61
C HIS A 11 -22.03 3.36 1.86
N MET A 12 -21.09 3.32 2.82
CA MET A 12 -21.24 2.64 4.11
C MET A 12 -20.19 3.13 5.11
N ALA A 13 -20.56 3.20 6.38
CA ALA A 13 -19.63 3.30 7.50
C ALA A 13 -19.80 2.03 8.35
N LEU A 14 -18.69 1.35 8.65
CA LEU A 14 -18.68 0.16 9.49
C LEU A 14 -17.78 0.40 10.70
N GLU A 15 -18.36 0.36 11.90
CA GLU A 15 -17.58 0.33 13.13
C GLU A 15 -16.83 -1.00 13.23
N VAL A 16 -15.54 -0.92 13.58
CA VAL A 16 -14.64 -2.06 13.67
C VAL A 16 -13.76 -1.97 14.91
N CYS A 17 -13.31 -3.11 15.39
CA CYS A 17 -12.16 -3.22 16.27
C CYS A 17 -10.92 -3.59 15.44
N MET A 18 -9.83 -2.87 15.68
CA MET A 18 -8.51 -3.10 15.08
C MET A 18 -7.60 -3.70 16.13
N VAL A 19 -6.90 -4.76 15.76
CA VAL A 19 -5.87 -5.37 16.63
C VAL A 19 -4.51 -4.94 16.10
N SER A 20 -3.75 -4.19 16.90
CA SER A 20 -2.39 -3.81 16.57
C SER A 20 -1.41 -5.00 16.70
N GLY A 21 -0.19 -4.86 16.20
CA GLY A 21 0.83 -5.91 16.30
C GLY A 21 1.22 -6.29 17.75
N SER A 22 0.93 -5.42 18.72
CA SER A 22 1.11 -5.70 20.16
C SER A 22 -0.09 -6.39 20.80
N GLY A 23 -1.14 -6.68 20.03
CA GLY A 23 -2.40 -7.26 20.52
C GLY A 23 -3.34 -6.26 21.18
N GLN A 24 -3.04 -4.96 21.15
CA GLN A 24 -3.95 -3.94 21.67
C GLN A 24 -5.13 -3.73 20.71
N GLU A 25 -6.31 -3.68 21.29
CA GLU A 25 -7.57 -3.44 20.61
C GLU A 25 -7.90 -1.95 20.59
N HIS A 26 -8.24 -1.46 19.40
CA HIS A 26 -8.63 -0.07 19.20
C HIS A 26 -9.90 -0.02 18.38
N SER A 27 -10.87 0.76 18.83
CA SER A 27 -12.05 1.06 18.02
C SER A 27 -11.65 1.85 16.78
N GLY A 28 -12.39 1.67 15.70
CA GLY A 28 -12.18 2.35 14.44
C GLY A 28 -13.40 2.26 13.56
N CYS A 29 -13.29 2.81 12.36
CA CYS A 29 -14.35 2.81 11.36
C CYS A 29 -13.76 2.64 9.96
N LEU A 30 -14.41 1.78 9.17
CA LEU A 30 -14.19 1.66 7.74
C LEU A 30 -15.23 2.51 7.00
N LEU A 31 -14.78 3.50 6.26
CA LEU A 31 -15.64 4.40 5.49
C LEU A 31 -15.50 4.10 3.99
N LEU A 32 -16.51 3.46 3.43
CA LEU A 32 -16.54 3.07 2.02
C LEU A 32 -17.15 4.20 1.17
N SER A 33 -16.35 4.82 0.29
CA SER A 33 -16.82 5.73 -0.75
C SER A 33 -16.84 5.05 -2.12
N GLY A 34 -17.13 5.77 -3.21
CA GLY A 34 -17.16 5.20 -4.56
C GLY A 34 -15.79 4.79 -5.12
N GLU A 35 -14.71 5.39 -4.63
CA GLU A 35 -13.35 5.21 -5.18
C GLU A 35 -12.33 4.82 -4.10
N VAL A 36 -12.57 5.24 -2.86
CA VAL A 36 -11.61 5.14 -1.75
C VAL A 36 -12.26 4.47 -0.54
N LEU A 37 -11.52 3.57 0.10
CA LEU A 37 -11.82 3.06 1.43
C LEU A 37 -10.95 3.79 2.44
N PHE A 38 -11.57 4.49 3.39
CA PHE A 38 -10.85 5.13 4.49
C PHE A 38 -10.88 4.24 5.73
N VAL A 39 -9.74 4.15 6.41
CA VAL A 39 -9.58 3.51 7.71
C VAL A 39 -9.34 4.62 8.73
N VAL A 40 -10.29 4.77 9.64
CA VAL A 40 -10.25 5.78 10.70
C VAL A 40 -10.11 5.06 12.03
N SER A 41 -9.11 5.43 12.81
CA SER A 41 -8.97 4.99 14.20
C SER A 41 -9.42 6.10 15.14
N VAL A 42 -9.99 5.72 16.29
CA VAL A 42 -10.32 6.69 17.36
C VAL A 42 -9.13 7.02 18.25
N CYS A 43 -7.97 6.41 18.05
CA CYS A 43 -6.73 6.85 18.73
C CYS A 43 -6.31 8.24 18.23
N GLU A 44 -6.05 9.15 19.17
CA GLU A 44 -5.70 10.55 18.89
C GLU A 44 -4.44 10.70 18.01
N ASP A 45 -3.49 9.77 18.12
CA ASP A 45 -2.23 9.78 17.36
C ASP A 45 -2.26 8.91 16.09
N ALA A 46 -3.41 8.33 15.75
CA ALA A 46 -3.48 7.43 14.59
C ALA A 46 -3.59 8.23 13.28
N GLN A 47 -2.67 7.95 12.36
CA GLN A 47 -2.78 8.43 10.99
C GLN A 47 -3.97 7.76 10.30
N GLN A 48 -4.86 8.57 9.72
CA GLN A 48 -5.94 8.07 8.87
C GLN A 48 -5.36 7.52 7.58
N GLN A 49 -5.85 6.37 7.13
CA GLN A 49 -5.40 5.73 5.91
C GLN A 49 -6.51 5.79 4.86
N ALA A 50 -6.11 5.96 3.60
CA ALA A 50 -7.01 5.99 2.46
C ALA A 50 -6.42 5.07 1.39
N PHE A 51 -7.22 4.11 0.94
CA PHE A 51 -6.79 3.12 -0.04
C PHE A 51 -7.74 3.14 -1.26
N PRO A 52 -7.21 3.11 -2.50
CA PRO A 52 -8.05 2.96 -3.68
C PRO A 52 -8.76 1.61 -3.65
N ILE A 53 -10.08 1.59 -3.85
CA ILE A 53 -10.89 0.36 -3.76
C ILE A 53 -10.44 -0.68 -4.79
N THR A 54 -9.93 -0.23 -5.92
CA THR A 54 -9.38 -1.09 -6.98
C THR A 54 -8.17 -1.90 -6.54
N GLU A 55 -7.39 -1.39 -5.58
CA GLU A 55 -6.15 -2.00 -5.06
C GLU A 55 -6.38 -2.89 -3.83
N ILE A 56 -7.61 -2.98 -3.33
CA ILE A 56 -7.92 -3.70 -2.10
C ILE A 56 -8.68 -4.97 -2.43
N GLN A 57 -8.22 -6.11 -1.92
CA GLN A 57 -9.00 -7.32 -1.81
C GLN A 57 -9.61 -7.38 -0.42
N CYS A 58 -10.94 -7.49 -0.35
CA CYS A 58 -11.69 -7.53 0.90
C CYS A 58 -12.39 -8.88 1.00
N GLU A 59 -12.10 -9.64 2.06
CA GLU A 59 -12.58 -11.01 2.25
C GLU A 59 -13.20 -11.19 3.64
N HIS A 60 -14.19 -12.09 3.73
CA HIS A 60 -14.69 -12.56 5.02
C HIS A 60 -13.89 -13.78 5.45
N ASP A 61 -13.71 -13.93 6.76
CA ASP A 61 -13.19 -15.17 7.31
C ASP A 61 -14.31 -16.20 7.53
N THR A 62 -14.16 -17.40 6.99
CA THR A 62 -15.14 -18.48 7.14
C THR A 62 -15.10 -19.13 8.52
N HIS A 63 -13.97 -19.05 9.23
CA HIS A 63 -13.76 -19.64 10.54
C HIS A 63 -14.07 -18.66 11.68
N THR A 64 -13.92 -17.36 11.42
CA THR A 64 -14.08 -16.28 12.41
C THR A 64 -15.16 -15.30 11.96
N PRO A 65 -16.43 -15.51 12.35
CA PRO A 65 -17.52 -14.60 11.99
C PRO A 65 -17.21 -13.15 12.36
N GLY A 66 -17.48 -12.22 11.45
CA GLY A 66 -17.23 -10.80 11.66
C GLY A 66 -15.78 -10.34 11.43
N ARG A 67 -14.84 -11.26 11.16
CA ARG A 67 -13.48 -10.87 10.76
C ARG A 67 -13.44 -10.48 9.29
N ILE A 68 -12.94 -9.28 9.03
CA ILE A 68 -12.72 -8.71 7.71
C ILE A 68 -11.21 -8.64 7.47
N THR A 69 -10.77 -9.19 6.34
CA THR A 69 -9.38 -9.13 5.91
C THR A 69 -9.27 -8.20 4.71
N LEU A 70 -8.46 -7.15 4.83
CA LEU A 70 -8.10 -6.26 3.73
C LEU A 70 -6.68 -6.56 3.28
N THR A 71 -6.52 -7.00 2.05
CA THR A 71 -5.23 -7.25 1.43
C THR A 71 -4.98 -6.18 0.38
N LEU A 72 -4.00 -5.32 0.63
CA LEU A 72 -3.59 -4.27 -0.29
C LEU A 72 -2.64 -4.85 -1.33
N GLN A 73 -3.08 -4.83 -2.58
CA GLN A 73 -2.33 -5.23 -3.76
C GLN A 73 -1.66 -3.98 -4.34
N GLN A 74 -0.58 -3.52 -3.71
CA GLN A 74 0.23 -2.44 -4.28
C GLN A 74 0.95 -2.96 -5.52
N HIS A 75 0.41 -2.63 -6.69
CA HIS A 75 1.20 -2.65 -7.91
C HIS A 75 2.17 -1.48 -7.79
N ARG A 76 3.42 -1.74 -7.38
CA ARG A 76 4.45 -0.72 -7.60
C ARG A 76 4.44 -0.46 -9.09
N VAL A 77 4.14 0.79 -9.48
CA VAL A 77 4.52 1.29 -10.79
C VAL A 77 6.00 0.95 -10.88
N ALA A 78 6.35 -0.05 -11.69
CA ALA A 78 7.72 -0.23 -12.09
C ALA A 78 8.09 1.15 -12.63
N SER A 79 9.04 1.86 -12.02
CA SER A 79 9.72 2.93 -12.73
C SER A 79 10.06 2.33 -14.08
N ASP A 80 9.45 2.84 -15.16
CA ASP A 80 9.63 2.33 -16.51
C ASP A 80 11.14 2.19 -16.70
N THR A 81 11.62 0.95 -16.59
CA THR A 81 12.95 0.63 -17.01
C THR A 81 12.73 0.44 -18.49
N GLU A 82 12.80 1.54 -19.24
CA GLU A 82 13.10 1.50 -20.66
C GLU A 82 14.37 0.67 -20.79
N GLY A 83 14.17 -0.61 -21.06
CA GLY A 83 15.18 -1.63 -20.88
C GLY A 83 15.09 -2.70 -21.96
N ASP A 84 14.60 -2.35 -23.15
CA ASP A 84 15.03 -2.99 -24.38
C ASP A 84 14.97 -1.99 -25.53
N GLY A 85 16.12 -1.37 -25.83
CA GLY A 85 16.24 -0.45 -26.96
C GLY A 85 17.08 0.81 -26.71
N GLY A 86 18.31 0.67 -26.21
CA GLY A 86 19.40 1.61 -26.51
C GLY A 86 19.12 3.11 -26.33
N GLY A 87 18.75 3.53 -25.11
CA GLY A 87 18.67 4.94 -24.75
C GLY A 87 19.35 5.16 -23.41
N ARG A 88 20.68 5.26 -23.40
CA ARG A 88 21.36 5.90 -22.26
C ARG A 88 20.73 7.29 -22.15
N GLU A 89 19.94 7.55 -21.11
CA GLU A 89 19.57 8.91 -20.74
C GLU A 89 20.88 9.68 -20.60
N SER A 90 21.23 10.47 -21.60
CA SER A 90 22.46 11.23 -21.61
C SER A 90 22.29 12.34 -20.58
N LEU A 91 22.60 12.02 -19.32
CA LEU A 91 22.65 13.00 -18.25
C LEU A 91 23.44 14.20 -18.75
N SER A 92 22.89 15.39 -18.53
CA SER A 92 23.65 16.62 -18.81
C SER A 92 24.97 16.56 -18.06
N GLU A 93 26.04 17.12 -18.63
CA GLU A 93 27.39 17.07 -18.05
C GLU A 93 27.42 17.61 -16.59
N LEU A 94 26.53 18.57 -16.32
CA LEU A 94 26.26 19.13 -14.99
C LEU A 94 25.64 18.13 -14.00
N GLN A 95 24.71 17.29 -14.43
CA GLN A 95 24.12 16.23 -13.59
C GLN A 95 25.14 15.14 -13.30
N TYR A 96 25.92 14.75 -14.30
CA TYR A 96 26.99 13.77 -14.12
C TYR A 96 28.03 14.25 -13.11
N LYS A 97 28.48 15.50 -13.24
CA LYS A 97 29.42 16.11 -12.29
C LYS A 97 28.86 16.13 -10.86
N ARG A 98 27.62 16.58 -10.69
CA ARG A 98 26.98 16.60 -9.36
C ARG A 98 26.87 15.22 -8.73
N LEU A 99 26.56 14.20 -9.54
CA LEU A 99 26.47 12.82 -9.09
C LEU A 99 27.84 12.31 -8.62
N VAL A 100 28.89 12.55 -9.41
CA VAL A 100 30.27 12.16 -9.08
C VAL A 100 30.73 12.86 -7.80
N ASP A 101 30.49 14.16 -7.68
CA ASP A 101 30.86 14.93 -6.48
C ASP A 101 30.12 14.42 -5.23
N PHE A 102 28.83 14.08 -5.36
CA PHE A 102 28.04 13.51 -4.26
C PHE A 102 28.56 12.12 -3.83
N VAL A 103 28.80 11.21 -4.77
CA VAL A 103 29.29 9.86 -4.47
C VAL A 103 30.70 9.93 -3.85
N THR A 104 31.56 10.78 -4.38
CA THR A 104 32.92 10.99 -3.86
C THR A 104 32.87 11.58 -2.45
N GLY A 105 32.03 12.60 -2.25
CA GLY A 105 31.81 13.23 -0.95
C GLY A 105 31.08 12.35 0.07
N ALA A 106 30.29 11.36 -0.36
CA ALA A 106 29.65 10.39 0.52
C ALA A 106 30.60 9.25 0.91
N SER A 107 31.50 8.86 -0.01
CA SER A 107 32.42 7.74 0.19
C SER A 107 33.46 8.01 1.29
N GLN A 108 33.81 9.27 1.55
CA GLN A 108 34.71 9.65 2.66
C GLN A 108 34.10 9.39 4.06
N TYR A 109 32.78 9.17 4.14
CA TYR A 109 32.09 8.81 5.39
C TYR A 109 31.92 7.29 5.56
N LEU A 110 32.35 6.48 4.58
CA LEU A 110 32.41 5.03 4.70
C LEU A 110 33.71 4.65 5.42
N SER A 111 33.61 4.39 6.72
CA SER A 111 34.74 3.97 7.55
C SER A 111 35.36 2.66 7.02
N PRO A 112 36.68 2.60 6.77
CA PRO A 112 37.34 1.36 6.37
C PRO A 112 37.55 0.50 7.61
N SER A 113 36.59 -0.35 7.95
CA SER A 113 36.86 -1.50 8.83
C SER A 113 37.53 -2.59 8.00
N ALA A 114 38.80 -2.86 8.31
CA ALA A 114 39.62 -3.87 7.68
C ALA A 114 39.08 -5.29 7.93
N ALA A 115 38.40 -5.86 6.95
CA ALA A 115 38.24 -7.30 6.79
C ALA A 115 38.04 -7.63 5.31
N SER A 116 39.15 -7.81 4.62
CA SER A 116 39.20 -8.42 3.29
C SER A 116 38.78 -9.89 3.37
N LEU A 117 37.61 -10.24 2.84
CA LEU A 117 37.39 -11.52 2.19
C LEU A 117 36.94 -11.26 0.76
N SER A 118 37.76 -11.69 -0.18
CA SER A 118 37.45 -11.83 -1.60
C SER A 118 36.24 -12.75 -1.79
N HIS A 119 35.03 -12.19 -1.77
CA HIS A 119 33.85 -12.86 -2.29
C HIS A 119 33.66 -12.40 -3.73
N GLN A 120 34.03 -13.29 -4.64
CA GLN A 120 33.66 -13.25 -6.04
C GLN A 120 32.13 -13.07 -6.11
N THR A 121 31.69 -11.89 -6.55
CA THR A 121 30.27 -11.53 -6.59
C THR A 121 29.65 -12.31 -7.75
N PHE A 122 29.10 -13.49 -7.43
CA PHE A 122 28.20 -14.19 -8.33
C PHE A 122 26.97 -13.30 -8.50
N ILE A 123 26.86 -12.67 -9.67
CA ILE A 123 25.67 -11.91 -10.05
C ILE A 123 24.58 -12.97 -10.32
N ALA A 124 23.87 -13.34 -9.25
CA ALA A 124 22.63 -14.06 -9.38
C ALA A 124 21.60 -13.13 -10.07
N PRO A 125 20.79 -13.64 -11.02
CA PRO A 125 19.69 -12.86 -11.56
C PRO A 125 18.81 -12.40 -10.40
N ALA A 126 18.60 -11.10 -10.29
CA ALA A 126 17.75 -10.52 -9.26
C ALA A 126 16.35 -11.11 -9.42
N GLU A 127 15.92 -11.86 -8.42
CA GLU A 127 14.53 -12.29 -8.29
C GLU A 127 13.64 -11.04 -8.39
N PRO A 128 12.56 -11.05 -9.19
CA PRO A 128 11.70 -9.89 -9.34
C PRO A 128 11.25 -9.42 -7.95
N PRO A 129 11.28 -8.11 -7.67
CA PRO A 129 10.95 -7.60 -6.34
C PRO A 129 9.53 -8.03 -5.99
N SER A 130 9.40 -8.77 -4.89
CA SER A 130 8.13 -9.26 -4.40
C SER A 130 7.12 -8.12 -4.32
N THR A 131 5.95 -8.33 -4.92
CA THR A 131 4.79 -7.45 -4.76
C THR A 131 4.50 -7.33 -3.26
N ALA A 132 4.85 -6.19 -2.68
CA ALA A 132 4.68 -5.92 -1.26
C ALA A 132 3.19 -5.92 -0.92
N THR A 133 2.70 -7.08 -0.51
CA THR A 133 1.30 -7.29 -0.15
C THR A 133 1.16 -6.98 1.34
N LYS A 134 0.27 -6.06 1.68
CA LYS A 134 0.03 -5.69 3.09
C LYS A 134 -1.38 -6.10 3.50
N THR A 135 -1.46 -6.90 4.55
CA THR A 135 -2.73 -7.43 5.05
C THR A 135 -3.11 -6.76 6.37
N TYR A 136 -4.39 -6.42 6.50
CA TYR A 136 -4.99 -5.82 7.68
C TYR A 136 -6.20 -6.64 8.12
N HIS A 137 -6.38 -6.78 9.43
CA HIS A 137 -7.50 -7.52 10.01
C HIS A 137 -8.34 -6.60 10.88
N TYR A 138 -9.64 -6.69 10.70
CA TYR A 138 -10.65 -5.94 11.44
C TYR A 138 -11.71 -6.90 11.95
N GLN A 139 -12.26 -6.59 13.13
CA GLN A 139 -13.37 -7.32 13.70
C GLN A 139 -14.60 -6.42 13.75
N ALA A 140 -15.75 -6.93 13.32
CA ALA A 140 -17.03 -6.23 13.41
C ALA A 140 -18.14 -7.19 13.82
N ASP A 141 -19.34 -6.66 14.00
CA ASP A 141 -20.54 -7.49 14.07
C ASP A 141 -20.69 -8.33 12.79
N PRO A 142 -20.94 -9.65 12.88
CA PRO A 142 -21.00 -10.53 11.72
C PRO A 142 -22.05 -10.14 10.66
N ALA A 143 -23.20 -9.61 11.07
CA ALA A 143 -24.25 -9.20 10.14
C ALA A 143 -23.79 -7.95 9.34
N PHE A 144 -23.21 -6.97 10.03
CA PHE A 144 -22.69 -5.77 9.36
C PHE A 144 -21.44 -6.04 8.53
N ALA A 145 -20.57 -6.96 8.95
CA ALA A 145 -19.41 -7.38 8.17
C ALA A 145 -19.82 -7.99 6.82
N CYS A 146 -20.84 -8.86 6.82
CA CYS A 146 -21.35 -9.47 5.59
C CYS A 146 -21.90 -8.41 4.62
N VAL A 147 -22.73 -7.48 5.13
CA VAL A 147 -23.28 -6.37 4.34
C VAL A 147 -22.17 -5.48 3.79
N PHE A 148 -21.15 -5.18 4.61
CA PHE A 148 -20.02 -4.37 4.19
C PHE A 148 -19.25 -5.01 3.05
N ILE A 149 -18.97 -6.31 3.13
CA ILE A 149 -18.24 -7.03 2.08
C ILE A 149 -19.05 -7.05 0.78
N CYS A 150 -20.35 -7.34 0.83
CA CYS A 150 -21.21 -7.27 -0.34
C CYS A 150 -21.21 -5.86 -0.97
N LYS A 151 -21.32 -4.82 -0.13
CA LYS A 151 -21.31 -3.42 -0.59
C LYS A 151 -19.95 -3.05 -1.19
N PHE A 152 -18.86 -3.46 -0.55
CA PHE A 152 -17.49 -3.27 -1.03
C PHE A 152 -17.32 -3.91 -2.41
N THR A 153 -17.73 -5.17 -2.60
CA THR A 153 -17.66 -5.86 -3.89
C THR A 153 -18.45 -5.13 -4.97
N MET A 154 -19.68 -4.68 -4.67
CA MET A 154 -20.48 -3.90 -5.62
C MET A 154 -19.77 -2.61 -6.04
N VAL A 155 -19.24 -1.85 -5.07
CA VAL A 155 -18.51 -0.61 -5.34
C VAL A 155 -17.23 -0.87 -6.12
N LYS A 156 -16.45 -1.89 -5.75
CA LYS A 156 -15.24 -2.28 -6.46
C LYS A 156 -15.53 -2.69 -7.90
N ASN A 157 -16.56 -3.50 -8.14
CA ASN A 157 -16.95 -3.91 -9.48
C ASN A 157 -17.38 -2.70 -10.33
N LYS A 158 -18.14 -1.76 -9.74
CA LYS A 158 -18.50 -0.51 -10.40
C LYS A 158 -17.26 0.31 -10.76
N ALA A 159 -16.31 0.48 -9.85
CA ALA A 159 -15.07 1.22 -10.06
C ALA A 159 -14.19 0.56 -11.14
N LEU A 160 -14.12 -0.77 -11.18
CA LEU A 160 -13.38 -1.55 -12.18
C LEU A 160 -14.13 -1.70 -13.52
N ARG A 161 -15.37 -1.21 -13.63
CA ARG A 161 -16.25 -1.41 -14.79
C ARG A 161 -16.45 -2.89 -15.14
N ILE A 162 -16.61 -3.72 -14.12
CA ILE A 162 -16.86 -5.16 -14.24
C ILE A 162 -18.35 -5.41 -13.92
N GLY A 163 -19.07 -6.07 -14.84
CA GLY A 163 -20.50 -6.38 -14.71
C GLY A 163 -21.41 -5.51 -15.60
N PHE A 164 -22.71 -5.51 -15.34
CA PHE A 164 -23.69 -4.72 -16.09
C PHE A 164 -23.87 -3.34 -15.45
N HIS A 165 -23.88 -2.29 -16.29
CA HIS A 165 -23.99 -0.88 -15.90
C HIS A 165 -25.42 -0.35 -16.02
#